data_AF-A0A2E0I0G5-F1
#
_entry.id   AF-A0A2E0I0G5-F1
#
_cell.length_a   1.000
_cell.length_b   1.000
_cell.length_c   1.000
_cell.angle_alpha   90.00
_cell.angle_beta   90.00
_cell.angle_gamma   90.00
#
_symmetry.space_group_name_H-M   'P 1'
#
loop_
_entity.id
_entity.type
_entity.pdbx_description
1 polymer ?
#
loop_
_entity_poly.entity_id
_entity_poly.type
_entity_poly.pdbx_seq_one_letter_code
_entity_poly.pdbx_strand_id
1 'polypeptide(L)'
;PKNVRYILSELYNDQPDGLSGNEDCGQMSAWYIFSSLGFYPVNPSNGAYVFGSPIFDEVLIELQGDKNFKIITENNSEKNIYIESISLNGKNYNNSYITHKDITNGGELKFVMSDTPNREFGKDYKNRPKSIVY
;
A
#
# COMPACT_ATOMS: atom_id res chain seq x y z
N PRO A 1 8.18 0.95 4.79
CA PRO A 1 7.17 1.36 5.80
C PRO A 1 7.47 2.71 6.48
N LYS A 2 8.53 2.82 7.31
CA LYS A 2 8.82 4.04 8.10
C LYS A 2 8.94 5.34 7.28
N ASN A 3 9.75 5.32 6.22
CA ASN A 3 9.97 6.53 5.41
C ASN A 3 8.70 6.96 4.68
N VAL A 4 7.85 6.01 4.25
CA VAL A 4 6.58 6.32 3.58
C VAL A 4 5.65 7.05 4.54
N ARG A 5 5.52 6.56 5.78
CA ARG A 5 4.70 7.22 6.81
C ARG A 5 5.20 8.61 7.16
N TYR A 6 6.52 8.79 7.28
CA TYR A 6 7.14 10.10 7.48
C TYR A 6 6.81 11.07 6.33
N ILE A 7 6.95 10.63 5.08
CA ILE A 7 6.65 11.49 3.93
C ILE A 7 5.18 11.89 3.93
N LEU A 8 4.27 10.94 4.17
CA LEU A 8 2.83 11.21 4.22
C LEU A 8 2.43 12.20 5.33
N SER A 9 3.11 12.18 6.48
CA SER A 9 2.79 13.07 7.62
C SER A 9 3.44 14.44 7.52
N GLU A 10 4.67 14.52 7.00
CA GLU A 10 5.47 15.75 7.08
C GLU A 10 5.47 16.56 5.78
N LEU A 11 5.26 15.92 4.62
CA LEU A 11 5.44 16.56 3.32
C LEU A 11 4.11 16.85 2.59
N TYR A 12 3.00 16.53 3.23
CA TYR A 12 1.64 16.75 2.75
C TYR A 12 0.75 17.27 3.87
N ASN A 13 0.01 18.34 3.63
CA ASN A 13 -1.10 18.79 4.49
C ASN A 13 -2.18 19.50 3.66
N ASP A 14 -3.28 19.86 4.31
CA ASP A 14 -4.48 20.44 3.68
C ASP A 14 -4.48 21.97 3.60
N GLN A 15 -3.36 22.63 3.89
CA GLN A 15 -3.19 24.08 3.81
C GLN A 15 -2.76 24.52 2.40
N PRO A 16 -2.92 25.80 2.03
CA PRO A 16 -2.54 26.31 0.71
C PRO A 16 -1.06 26.09 0.32
N ASP A 17 -0.17 25.94 1.29
CA ASP A 17 1.27 25.64 1.14
C ASP A 17 1.59 24.17 1.47
N GLY A 18 0.59 23.29 1.45
CA GLY A 18 0.68 21.94 2.00
C GLY A 18 1.49 20.92 1.20
N LEU A 19 2.12 21.32 0.09
CA LEU A 19 2.99 20.46 -0.71
C LEU A 19 4.45 20.86 -0.54
N SER A 20 5.33 19.87 -0.35
CA SER A 20 6.77 20.12 -0.23
C SER A 20 7.47 20.54 -1.53
N GLY A 21 6.75 20.62 -2.65
CA GLY A 21 7.28 20.91 -3.98
C GLY A 21 6.18 21.12 -5.01
N ASN A 22 6.57 21.17 -6.29
CA ASN A 22 5.61 21.29 -7.38
C ASN A 22 4.68 20.08 -7.43
N GLU A 23 3.39 20.31 -7.65
CA GLU A 23 2.39 19.25 -7.74
C GLU A 23 2.62 18.29 -8.93
N ASP A 24 3.29 18.80 -9.98
CA ASP A 24 3.67 18.08 -11.20
C ASP A 24 2.48 17.37 -11.88
N CYS A 25 1.41 18.13 -12.09
CA CYS A 25 0.25 17.76 -12.91
C CYS A 25 -0.42 16.44 -12.49
N GLY A 26 -0.54 16.21 -11.18
CA GLY A 26 -1.16 15.02 -10.59
C GLY A 26 -0.15 14.03 -10.02
N GLN A 27 1.15 14.16 -10.32
CA GLN A 27 2.13 13.15 -9.93
C GLN A 27 2.31 13.08 -8.40
N MET A 28 2.45 14.22 -7.72
CA MET A 28 2.56 14.23 -6.26
C MET A 28 1.27 13.75 -5.59
N SER A 29 0.12 14.19 -6.10
CA SER A 29 -1.20 13.78 -5.61
C SER A 29 -1.41 12.26 -5.77
N ALA A 30 -1.06 11.70 -6.92
CA ALA A 30 -1.15 10.26 -7.17
C ALA A 30 -0.20 9.47 -6.26
N TRP A 31 1.00 9.99 -6.00
CA TRP A 31 1.93 9.37 -5.06
C TRP A 31 1.33 9.30 -3.65
N TYR A 32 0.69 10.38 -3.19
CA TYR A 32 0.02 10.42 -1.89
C TYR A 32 -1.11 9.39 -1.82
N ILE A 33 -1.97 9.34 -2.84
CA ILE A 33 -3.09 8.39 -2.89
C ILE A 33 -2.58 6.95 -2.80
N PHE A 34 -1.69 6.52 -3.70
CA PHE A 34 -1.16 5.16 -3.71
C PHE A 34 -0.48 4.80 -2.37
N SER A 35 0.40 5.67 -1.89
CA SER A 35 1.12 5.44 -0.62
C SER A 35 0.16 5.33 0.57
N SER A 36 -0.92 6.12 0.58
CA SER A 36 -1.95 6.09 1.61
C SER A 36 -2.76 4.78 1.63
N LEU A 37 -2.99 4.19 0.45
CA LEU A 37 -3.57 2.85 0.29
C LEU A 37 -2.62 1.74 0.77
N GLY A 38 -1.34 2.05 0.95
CA GLY A 38 -0.33 1.12 1.43
C GLY A 38 0.43 0.37 0.32
N PHE A 39 0.37 0.80 -0.94
CA PHE A 39 1.17 0.21 -2.03
C PHE A 39 1.47 1.19 -3.16
N TYR A 40 2.52 0.93 -3.95
CA TYR A 40 2.93 1.82 -5.04
C TYR A 40 3.43 1.07 -6.29
N PRO A 41 3.08 1.50 -7.52
CA PRO A 41 3.56 0.88 -8.76
C PRO A 41 5.01 1.29 -9.08
N VAL A 42 5.99 0.68 -8.38
CA VAL A 42 7.42 0.99 -8.56
C VAL A 42 7.90 0.75 -9.98
N ASN A 43 7.41 -0.32 -10.63
CA ASN A 43 7.57 -0.54 -12.06
C ASN A 43 6.18 -0.55 -12.71
N PRO A 44 5.76 0.55 -13.35
CA PRO A 44 4.42 0.66 -13.93
C PRO A 44 4.10 -0.40 -15.00
N SER A 45 5.13 -1.00 -15.61
CA SER A 45 4.96 -1.95 -16.72
C SER A 45 4.71 -3.39 -16.28
N ASN A 46 4.97 -3.75 -15.03
CA ASN A 46 4.93 -5.15 -14.61
C ASN A 46 3.64 -5.59 -13.93
N GLY A 47 2.74 -4.66 -13.60
CA GLY A 47 1.49 -4.98 -12.91
C GLY A 47 1.66 -5.34 -11.43
N ALA A 48 2.82 -5.09 -10.81
CA ALA A 48 3.02 -5.26 -9.38
C ALA A 48 3.01 -3.91 -8.65
N TYR A 49 2.29 -3.85 -7.53
CA TYR A 49 2.28 -2.75 -6.58
C TYR A 49 3.04 -3.18 -5.32
N VAL A 50 4.14 -2.51 -5.02
CA VAL A 50 5.00 -2.84 -3.88
C VAL A 50 4.40 -2.28 -2.60
N PHE A 51 4.33 -3.09 -1.54
CA PHE A 51 3.73 -2.66 -0.28
C PHE A 51 4.58 -1.59 0.43
N GLY A 52 3.87 -0.57 0.92
CA GLY A 52 4.35 0.52 1.76
C GLY A 52 3.86 0.35 3.20
N SER A 53 3.09 1.31 3.68
CA SER A 53 2.43 1.28 4.98
C SER A 53 1.13 2.12 4.86
N PRO A 54 -0.05 1.49 4.93
CA PRO A 54 -1.33 2.21 4.75
C PRO A 54 -1.56 3.21 5.88
N ILE A 55 -2.40 4.23 5.64
CA ILE A 55 -2.78 5.23 6.66
C ILE A 55 -4.26 5.20 7.02
N PHE A 56 -5.10 4.52 6.24
CA PHE A 56 -6.53 4.37 6.51
C PHE A 56 -6.84 2.98 7.08
N ASP A 57 -7.81 2.94 7.99
CA ASP A 57 -8.27 1.69 8.62
C ASP A 57 -9.13 0.85 7.67
N GLU A 58 -9.89 1.51 6.79
CA GLU A 58 -10.70 0.88 5.77
C GLU A 58 -10.71 1.72 4.48
N VAL A 59 -10.52 1.07 3.34
CA VAL A 59 -10.71 1.67 2.02
C VAL A 59 -11.52 0.72 1.14
N LEU A 60 -12.47 1.27 0.37
CA LEU A 60 -13.18 0.55 -0.67
C LEU A 60 -12.76 1.12 -2.04
N ILE A 61 -12.28 0.26 -2.93
CA ILE A 61 -12.00 0.59 -4.32
C ILE A 61 -13.08 -0.04 -5.19
N GLU A 62 -13.88 0.81 -5.82
CA GLU A 62 -14.87 0.38 -6.82
C GLU A 62 -14.16 0.01 -8.13
N LEU A 63 -14.46 -1.19 -8.65
CA LEU A 63 -13.88 -1.73 -9.87
C LEU A 63 -14.95 -1.88 -10.95
N GLN A 64 -14.50 -2.14 -12.17
CA GLN A 64 -15.41 -2.43 -13.28
C GLN A 64 -16.26 -3.69 -13.00
N GLY A 65 -17.52 -3.64 -13.42
CA GLY A 65 -18.44 -4.78 -13.37
C GLY A 65 -18.94 -5.11 -11.97
N ASP A 66 -19.32 -4.08 -11.19
CA ASP A 66 -19.88 -4.18 -9.83
C ASP A 66 -18.99 -4.92 -8.82
N LYS A 67 -17.68 -5.00 -9.11
CA LYS A 67 -16.69 -5.59 -8.21
C LYS A 67 -16.13 -4.52 -7.30
N ASN A 68 -15.78 -4.93 -6.09
CA ASN A 68 -15.09 -4.09 -5.13
C ASN A 68 -13.82 -4.76 -4.64
N PHE A 69 -12.82 -3.95 -4.34
CA PHE A 69 -11.61 -4.36 -3.63
C PHE A 69 -11.49 -3.57 -2.33
N LYS A 70 -11.58 -4.28 -1.21
CA LYS A 70 -11.55 -3.70 0.12
C LYS A 70 -10.16 -3.84 0.72
N ILE A 71 -9.65 -2.76 1.30
CA ILE A 71 -8.42 -2.77 2.09
C ILE A 71 -8.81 -2.55 3.54
N ILE A 72 -8.41 -3.47 4.42
CA ILE A 72 -8.57 -3.35 5.87
C ILE A 72 -7.21 -3.24 6.52
N THR A 73 -7.05 -2.31 7.43
CA THR A 73 -5.82 -2.13 8.21
C THR A 73 -6.14 -2.23 9.70
N GLU A 74 -5.79 -3.35 10.31
CA GLU A 74 -5.92 -3.53 11.76
C GLU A 74 -4.72 -2.96 12.51
N ASN A 75 -4.99 -2.42 13.70
CA ASN A 75 -4.00 -1.82 14.58
C ASN A 75 -3.23 -0.65 13.96
N ASN A 76 -3.78 0.04 12.97
CA ASN A 76 -3.15 1.22 12.38
C ASN A 76 -3.07 2.37 13.40
N SER A 77 -1.90 2.99 13.53
CA SER A 77 -1.73 4.20 14.35
C SER A 77 -0.46 4.93 13.94
N GLU A 78 -0.16 6.07 14.56
CA GLU A 78 1.10 6.78 14.38
C GLU A 78 2.32 5.94 14.82
N LYS A 79 2.14 5.03 15.77
CA LYS A 79 3.20 4.14 16.27
C LYS A 79 3.27 2.85 15.47
N ASN A 80 2.12 2.29 15.11
CA ASN A 80 2.01 0.99 14.45
C ASN A 80 2.14 1.15 12.93
N ILE A 81 3.37 1.31 12.47
CA ILE A 81 3.70 1.63 11.07
C ILE A 81 4.25 0.44 10.30
N TYR A 82 4.56 -0.67 10.97
CA TYR A 82 5.13 -1.86 10.35
C TYR A 82 4.05 -2.89 10.05
N ILE A 83 4.23 -3.62 8.96
CA ILE A 83 3.36 -4.74 8.59
C ILE A 83 3.77 -5.94 9.44
N GLU A 84 2.85 -6.44 10.25
CA GLU A 84 3.00 -7.69 11.00
C GLU A 84 2.64 -8.87 10.10
N SER A 85 1.48 -8.79 9.43
CA SER A 85 1.03 -9.82 8.49
C SER A 85 0.05 -9.24 7.48
N ILE A 86 -0.16 -9.98 6.40
CA ILE A 86 -1.16 -9.67 5.37
C ILE A 86 -1.97 -10.93 5.08
N SER A 87 -3.28 -10.77 4.87
CA SER A 87 -4.09 -11.79 4.20
C SER A 87 -4.79 -11.23 2.97
N LEU A 88 -4.92 -12.06 1.94
CA LEU A 88 -5.67 -11.77 0.72
C LEU A 88 -6.81 -12.78 0.64
N ASN A 89 -8.05 -12.29 0.66
CA ASN A 89 -9.26 -13.11 0.67
C ASN A 89 -9.24 -14.18 1.78
N GLY A 90 -8.84 -13.77 2.99
CA GLY A 90 -8.75 -14.62 4.18
C GLY A 90 -7.57 -15.60 4.19
N LYS A 91 -6.72 -15.62 3.17
CA LYS A 91 -5.54 -16.50 3.09
C LYS A 91 -4.26 -15.73 3.40
N ASN A 92 -3.37 -16.32 4.18
CA ASN A 92 -2.07 -15.72 4.48
C ASN A 92 -1.32 -15.34 3.19
N TYR A 93 -0.78 -14.13 3.14
CA TYR A 93 -0.15 -13.55 1.97
C TYR A 93 1.23 -13.02 2.33
N ASN A 94 2.28 -13.70 1.85
CA ASN A 94 3.66 -13.42 2.27
C ASN A 94 4.45 -12.56 1.28
N ASN A 95 3.87 -12.20 0.13
CA ASN A 95 4.54 -11.36 -0.85
C ASN A 95 4.61 -9.92 -0.34
N SER A 96 5.71 -9.21 -0.63
CA SER A 96 5.85 -7.78 -0.32
C SER A 96 5.28 -6.86 -1.42
N TYR A 97 4.40 -7.41 -2.26
CA TYR A 97 3.71 -6.73 -3.35
C TYR A 97 2.37 -7.42 -3.61
N ILE A 98 1.43 -6.70 -4.22
CA ILE A 98 0.18 -7.23 -4.77
C ILE A 98 0.15 -7.00 -6.29
N THR A 99 -0.52 -7.86 -7.06
CA THR A 99 -0.62 -7.66 -8.52
C THR A 99 -1.90 -6.92 -8.91
N HIS A 100 -1.87 -6.27 -10.07
CA HIS A 100 -3.04 -5.65 -10.69
C HIS A 100 -4.18 -6.66 -10.91
N LYS A 101 -3.82 -7.90 -11.26
CA LYS A 101 -4.78 -8.99 -11.38
C LYS A 101 -5.44 -9.33 -10.05
N ASP A 102 -4.67 -9.37 -8.96
CA ASP A 102 -5.24 -9.60 -7.61
C ASP A 102 -6.26 -8.51 -7.25
N ILE A 103 -5.91 -7.24 -7.49
CA ILE A 103 -6.81 -6.10 -7.21
C ILE A 103 -8.07 -6.16 -8.09
N THR A 104 -7.91 -6.30 -9.41
CA THR A 104 -9.05 -6.24 -10.37
C THR A 104 -9.98 -7.45 -10.32
N ASN A 105 -9.56 -8.55 -9.69
CA ASN A 105 -10.44 -9.66 -9.34
C ASN A 105 -11.38 -9.32 -8.17
N GLY A 106 -11.17 -8.21 -7.47
CA GLY A 106 -11.91 -7.81 -6.28
C GLY A 106 -11.54 -8.64 -5.04
N GLY A 107 -12.31 -8.45 -3.97
CA GLY A 107 -12.13 -9.15 -2.70
C GLY A 107 -11.56 -8.24 -1.61
N GLU A 108 -10.77 -8.82 -0.70
CA GLU A 108 -10.27 -8.12 0.48
C GLU A 108 -8.76 -8.36 0.70
N LEU A 109 -8.03 -7.26 0.91
CA LEU A 109 -6.65 -7.25 1.38
C LEU A 109 -6.62 -6.70 2.80
N LYS A 110 -6.16 -7.52 3.74
CA LYS A 110 -6.11 -7.16 5.15
C LYS A 110 -4.67 -7.06 5.62
N PHE A 111 -4.28 -5.88 6.09
CA PHE A 111 -3.04 -5.61 6.82
C PHE A 111 -3.29 -5.73 8.32
N VAL A 112 -2.34 -6.33 9.04
CA VAL A 112 -2.23 -6.22 10.50
C VAL A 112 -0.95 -5.46 10.79
N MET A 113 -1.05 -4.36 11.54
CA MET A 113 0.05 -3.46 11.81
C MET A 113 0.65 -3.66 13.22
N SER A 114 1.92 -3.29 13.37
CA SER A 114 2.67 -3.34 14.63
C SER A 114 3.65 -2.17 14.77
N ASP A 115 4.06 -1.89 16.00
CA ASP A 115 5.08 -0.87 16.34
C ASP A 115 6.52 -1.38 16.18
N THR A 116 6.68 -2.69 15.94
CA THR A 116 7.96 -3.36 15.78
C THR A 116 8.03 -4.11 14.45
N PRO A 117 9.15 -4.07 13.72
CA PRO A 117 9.23 -4.67 12.41
C PRO A 117 9.22 -6.20 12.48
N ASN A 118 8.27 -6.84 11.80
CA ASN A 118 8.34 -8.27 11.52
C ASN A 118 9.42 -8.55 10.46
N ARG A 119 10.55 -9.12 10.88
CA ARG A 119 11.68 -9.45 9.99
C ARG A 119 11.46 -10.70 9.15
N GLU A 120 10.40 -11.47 9.43
CA GLU A 120 10.06 -12.68 8.70
C GLU A 120 9.16 -12.40 7.50
N PHE A 121 8.35 -11.32 7.55
CA PHE A 121 7.48 -10.93 6.45
C PHE A 121 8.27 -10.52 5.20
N GLY A 122 7.89 -11.07 4.03
CA GLY A 122 8.49 -10.70 2.74
C GLY A 122 9.99 -11.01 2.60
N LYS A 123 10.62 -11.72 3.54
CA LYS A 123 12.07 -11.94 3.53
C LYS A 123 12.53 -12.88 2.42
N ASP A 124 11.74 -13.90 2.10
CA ASP A 124 12.12 -14.92 1.11
C ASP A 124 12.23 -14.31 -0.29
N TYR A 125 13.24 -14.71 -1.07
CA TYR A 125 13.45 -14.20 -2.43
C TYR A 125 12.23 -14.37 -3.34
N LYS A 126 11.46 -15.45 -3.18
CA LYS A 126 10.24 -15.71 -3.97
C LYS A 126 9.11 -14.71 -3.69
N ASN A 127 9.11 -14.08 -2.51
CA ASN A 127 8.08 -13.17 -2.04
C ASN A 127 8.39 -11.70 -2.37
N ARG A 128 9.56 -11.40 -2.95
CA ARG A 128 9.97 -10.04 -3.32
C ARG A 128 9.48 -9.69 -4.72
N PRO A 129 9.19 -8.40 -5.01
CA PRO A 129 8.88 -7.97 -6.37
C PRO A 129 10.06 -8.26 -7.30
N LYS A 130 9.75 -8.63 -8.54
CA LYS A 130 10.72 -8.97 -9.58
C LYS A 130 10.62 -7.99 -10.74
N SER A 131 11.72 -7.85 -11.46
CA SER A 131 11.77 -7.13 -12.73
C SER A 131 11.31 -8.04 -13.88
N ILE A 132 10.10 -8.60 -13.79
CA ILE A 132 9.40 -9.37 -14.84
C ILE A 132 7.98 -8.82 -14.96
N VAL A 133 7.30 -9.06 -16.08
CA VAL A 133 5.85 -8.79 -16.21
C VAL A 133 5.07 -9.91 -15.52
N TYR A 134 4.08 -9.55 -14.69
CA TYR A 134 3.25 -10.48 -13.92
C TYR A 134 1.94 -10.84 -14.62
#